data_AF-A0A2N7JZU2-F1
#
_entry.id   AF-A0A2N7JZU2-F1
#
_cell.length_a   1.000
_cell.length_b   1.000
_cell.length_c   1.000
_cell.angle_alpha   90.00
_cell.angle_beta   90.00
_cell.angle_gamma   90.00
#
_symmetry.space_group_name_H-M   'P 1'
#
loop_
_entity.id
_entity.type
_entity.pdbx_description
1 polymer ?
#
loop_
_entity_poly.entity_id
_entity_poly.type
_entity_poly.pdbx_seq_one_letter_code
_entity_poly.pdbx_strand_id
1 'polypeptide(L)'
;MHELIKNLQDRQLIWKGLQSTTLGSTTSTGYPQLDKQLDGGFPTHGVIEVESQQGVGELRLLTPYLAQQNSQKLAIFINPPGKICAEFFNDQNIPLENILVIQPQRDLDALWAAEQCLKSGACHSVLLWGADLEIHQTKRLQAASETGKCLQFHFKATSHNQLSLPVSLSMKLSSHAQGLKIEVTKRKGSWSYGSFVLDMSQNWPLLTEKVINENSSTHALSSNTVLAFPIAKQG
;
A
#
# COMPACT_ATOMS: atom_id res chain seq x y z
N MET A 1 -24.42 31.98 -16.10
CA MET A 1 -22.97 31.72 -16.30
C MET A 1 -22.33 30.86 -15.19
N HIS A 2 -23.00 30.60 -14.06
CA HIS A 2 -22.43 29.83 -12.93
C HIS A 2 -22.67 28.31 -12.98
N GLU A 3 -23.74 27.84 -13.62
CA GLU A 3 -24.04 26.39 -13.66
C GLU A 3 -23.04 25.58 -14.46
N LEU A 4 -22.54 26.11 -15.60
CA LEU A 4 -21.59 25.39 -16.45
C LEU A 4 -20.25 25.18 -15.74
N ILE A 5 -19.73 26.22 -15.08
CA ILE A 5 -18.49 26.12 -14.29
C ILE A 5 -18.68 25.16 -13.11
N LYS A 6 -19.83 25.22 -12.42
CA LYS A 6 -20.14 24.29 -11.31
C LYS A 6 -20.23 22.85 -11.80
N ASN A 7 -20.93 22.60 -12.91
CA ASN A 7 -21.04 21.29 -13.53
C ASN A 7 -19.69 20.72 -13.98
N LEU A 8 -18.84 21.56 -14.58
CA LEU A 8 -17.50 21.16 -14.98
C LEU A 8 -16.57 20.91 -13.77
N GLN A 9 -16.76 21.61 -12.66
CA GLN A 9 -16.05 21.35 -11.41
C GLN A 9 -16.50 20.03 -10.77
N ASP A 10 -17.81 19.79 -10.70
CA ASP A 10 -18.38 18.55 -10.16
C ASP A 10 -17.92 17.32 -10.98
N ARG A 11 -17.78 17.49 -12.29
CA ARG A 11 -17.27 16.46 -13.21
C ARG A 11 -15.74 16.38 -13.29
N GLN A 12 -15.01 17.19 -12.50
CA GLN A 12 -13.54 17.25 -12.51
C GLN A 12 -12.93 17.56 -13.90
N LEU A 13 -13.65 18.29 -14.75
CA LEU A 13 -13.24 18.65 -16.11
C LEU A 13 -12.54 20.01 -16.21
N ILE A 14 -12.37 20.71 -15.08
CA ILE A 14 -11.60 21.96 -15.01
C ILE A 14 -10.27 21.69 -14.30
N TRP A 15 -9.17 21.97 -15.00
CA TRP A 15 -7.86 22.08 -14.36
C TRP A 15 -7.75 23.44 -13.66
N LYS A 16 -7.72 23.43 -12.32
CA LYS A 16 -7.46 24.63 -11.51
C LYS A 16 -6.01 24.59 -11.04
N GLY A 17 -5.17 25.45 -11.61
CA GLY A 17 -3.79 25.60 -11.13
C GLY A 17 -3.73 26.13 -9.68
N LEU A 18 -2.66 25.79 -8.97
CA LEU A 18 -2.26 26.26 -7.63
C LEU A 18 -3.24 26.02 -6.46
N GLN A 19 -4.42 25.45 -6.69
CA GLN A 19 -5.32 25.01 -5.63
C GLN A 19 -5.35 23.48 -5.61
N SER A 20 -4.59 22.88 -4.69
CA SER A 20 -4.77 21.49 -4.27
C SER A 20 -6.10 21.42 -3.51
N THR A 21 -7.22 21.47 -4.23
CA THR A 21 -8.51 21.13 -3.64
C THR A 21 -8.61 19.61 -3.60
N THR A 22 -8.08 19.00 -2.54
CA THR A 22 -8.48 17.67 -2.10
C THR A 22 -9.94 17.72 -1.63
N LEU A 23 -10.86 17.81 -2.58
CA LEU A 23 -12.31 17.70 -2.32
C LEU A 23 -12.78 16.24 -2.27
N GLY A 24 -11.84 15.28 -2.26
CA GLY A 24 -12.13 13.86 -2.06
C GLY A 24 -11.91 13.49 -0.60
N SER A 25 -12.83 12.70 -0.03
CA SER A 25 -12.62 12.08 1.27
C SER A 25 -11.37 11.19 1.22
N THR A 26 -10.51 11.38 2.20
CA THR A 26 -9.34 10.53 2.45
C THR A 26 -9.56 9.69 3.70
N THR A 27 -8.80 8.62 3.82
CA THR A 27 -8.76 7.74 4.99
C THR A 27 -7.30 7.67 5.44
N SER A 28 -7.07 7.86 6.74
CA SER A 28 -5.72 7.81 7.32
C SER A 28 -5.00 6.54 6.88
N THR A 29 -3.70 6.60 6.67
CA THR A 29 -2.85 5.42 6.45
C THR A 29 -2.46 4.74 7.76
N GLY A 30 -2.77 5.36 8.90
CA GLY A 30 -2.27 5.03 10.24
C GLY A 30 -0.85 5.51 10.50
N TYR A 31 -0.22 6.16 9.53
CA TYR A 31 1.09 6.80 9.65
C TYR A 31 0.96 8.31 9.47
N PRO A 32 1.07 9.13 10.55
CA PRO A 32 0.92 10.58 10.44
C PRO A 32 1.89 11.23 9.45
N GLN A 33 3.10 10.67 9.31
CA GLN A 33 4.10 11.13 8.34
C GLN A 33 3.62 10.94 6.90
N LEU A 34 3.02 9.78 6.59
CA LEU A 34 2.47 9.50 5.26
C LEU A 34 1.18 10.29 5.01
N ASP A 35 0.30 10.41 6.01
CA ASP A 35 -0.93 11.19 5.91
C ASP A 35 -0.64 12.66 5.57
N LYS A 36 0.40 13.24 6.17
CA LYS A 36 0.84 14.60 5.83
C LYS A 36 1.27 14.74 4.37
N GLN A 37 1.93 13.73 3.81
CA GLN A 37 2.38 13.73 2.41
C GLN A 37 1.22 13.47 1.44
N LEU A 38 0.18 12.78 1.91
CA LEU A 38 -1.03 12.47 1.13
C LEU A 38 -2.20 13.45 1.39
N ASP A 39 -1.99 14.53 2.14
CA ASP A 39 -3.02 15.47 2.61
C ASP A 39 -4.25 14.76 3.22
N GLY A 40 -4.00 13.87 4.18
CA GLY A 40 -5.00 13.17 4.99
C GLY A 40 -5.04 11.65 4.81
N GLY A 41 -4.28 11.10 3.87
CA GLY A 41 -4.09 9.65 3.71
C GLY A 41 -4.51 9.11 2.35
N PHE A 42 -4.90 7.84 2.29
CA PHE A 42 -5.35 7.22 1.05
C PHE A 42 -6.70 7.77 0.57
N PRO A 43 -6.95 7.86 -0.75
CA PRO A 43 -8.29 8.17 -1.24
C PRO A 43 -9.27 7.06 -0.83
N THR A 44 -10.56 7.40 -0.68
CA THR A 44 -11.60 6.41 -0.33
C THR A 44 -11.87 5.36 -1.41
N HIS A 45 -11.53 5.67 -2.67
CA HIS A 45 -11.59 4.75 -3.79
C HIS A 45 -10.58 5.16 -4.87
N GLY A 46 -10.39 4.28 -5.85
CA GLY A 46 -9.48 4.40 -6.97
C GLY A 46 -8.42 3.30 -6.96
N VAL A 47 -7.44 3.47 -7.85
CA VAL A 47 -6.30 2.57 -7.97
C VAL A 47 -5.07 3.26 -7.42
N ILE A 48 -4.39 2.60 -6.49
CA ILE A 48 -3.09 2.96 -5.96
C ILE A 48 -2.08 1.99 -6.54
N GLU A 49 -1.11 2.51 -7.27
CA GLU A 49 0.03 1.73 -7.73
C GLU A 49 1.15 1.79 -6.70
N VAL A 50 1.68 0.62 -6.35
CA VAL A 50 2.79 0.45 -5.41
C VAL A 50 3.88 -0.32 -6.13
N GLU A 51 4.97 0.37 -6.42
CA GLU A 51 6.16 -0.21 -7.02
C GLU A 51 7.16 -0.59 -5.92
N SER A 52 7.48 -1.87 -5.80
CA SER A 52 8.36 -2.35 -4.74
C SER A 52 9.11 -3.62 -5.14
N GLN A 53 10.24 -3.86 -4.47
CA GLN A 53 10.76 -5.22 -4.35
C GLN A 53 9.93 -5.97 -3.32
N GLN A 54 9.65 -7.25 -3.57
CA GLN A 54 8.86 -8.07 -2.66
C GLN A 54 9.55 -8.19 -1.29
N GLY A 55 8.79 -7.95 -0.22
CA GLY A 55 9.24 -8.19 1.15
C GLY A 55 9.97 -7.01 1.80
N VAL A 56 9.96 -5.83 1.19
CA VAL A 56 10.52 -4.63 1.83
C VAL A 56 9.67 -4.15 3.01
N GLY A 57 8.38 -4.48 3.05
CA GLY A 57 7.47 -4.09 4.12
C GLY A 57 6.16 -3.49 3.62
N GLU A 58 5.77 -3.78 2.39
CA GLU A 58 4.58 -3.23 1.75
C GLU A 58 3.30 -3.59 2.51
N LEU A 59 3.23 -4.82 3.04
CA LEU A 59 2.11 -5.22 3.88
C LEU A 59 2.12 -4.50 5.23
N ARG A 60 3.30 -4.29 5.83
CA ARG A 60 3.45 -3.52 7.08
C ARG A 60 2.97 -2.07 6.89
N LEU A 61 3.25 -1.47 5.74
CA LEU A 61 2.76 -0.14 5.38
C LEU A 61 1.22 -0.07 5.37
N LEU A 62 0.55 -1.11 4.84
CA LEU A 62 -0.91 -1.13 4.76
C LEU A 62 -1.60 -1.63 6.03
N THR A 63 -0.87 -2.27 6.94
CA THR A 63 -1.44 -2.94 8.11
C THR A 63 -2.28 -1.99 8.98
N PRO A 64 -1.80 -0.79 9.37
CA PRO A 64 -2.60 0.14 10.16
C PRO A 64 -3.87 0.60 9.42
N TYR A 65 -3.76 0.81 8.11
CA TYR A 65 -4.90 1.14 7.26
C TYR A 65 -5.94 0.02 7.23
N LEU A 66 -5.52 -1.25 7.15
CA LEU A 66 -6.43 -2.40 7.17
C LEU A 66 -7.10 -2.58 8.54
N ALA A 67 -6.35 -2.41 9.63
CA ALA A 67 -6.83 -2.61 11.00
C ALA A 67 -7.94 -1.64 11.42
N GLN A 68 -7.96 -0.43 10.87
CA GLN A 68 -9.00 0.58 11.15
C GLN A 68 -10.25 0.46 10.25
N GLN A 69 -10.28 -0.47 9.28
CA GLN A 69 -11.44 -0.62 8.40
C GLN A 69 -12.61 -1.28 9.12
N ASN A 70 -13.81 -1.07 8.59
CA ASN A 70 -15.03 -1.67 9.14
C ASN A 70 -14.91 -3.21 9.13
N SER A 71 -15.10 -3.82 10.30
CA SER A 71 -15.04 -5.26 10.53
C SER A 71 -16.10 -6.10 9.80
N GLN A 72 -16.98 -5.50 9.00
CA GLN A 72 -17.96 -6.22 8.17
C GLN A 72 -17.55 -6.34 6.70
N LYS A 73 -16.45 -5.70 6.30
CA LYS A 73 -15.96 -5.73 4.92
C LYS A 73 -14.68 -6.53 4.81
N LEU A 74 -14.46 -7.11 3.63
CA LEU A 74 -13.30 -7.96 3.36
C LEU A 74 -12.08 -7.17 2.88
N ALA A 75 -10.90 -7.63 3.29
CA ALA A 75 -9.60 -7.37 2.68
C ALA A 75 -9.24 -8.55 1.77
N ILE A 76 -9.18 -8.31 0.46
CA ILE A 76 -8.89 -9.34 -0.53
C ILE A 76 -7.43 -9.29 -0.94
N PHE A 77 -6.75 -10.42 -0.88
CA PHE A 77 -5.37 -10.59 -1.32
C PHE A 77 -5.35 -11.48 -2.56
N ILE A 78 -4.91 -10.94 -3.69
CA ILE A 78 -4.90 -11.63 -4.98
C ILE A 78 -3.45 -11.83 -5.41
N ASN A 79 -3.07 -13.08 -5.62
CA ASN A 79 -1.71 -13.50 -5.98
C ASN A 79 -0.61 -12.98 -5.06
N PRO A 80 -0.77 -12.98 -3.72
CA PRO A 80 0.31 -12.56 -2.84
C PRO A 80 1.59 -13.36 -3.14
N PRO A 81 2.79 -12.74 -3.05
CA PRO A 81 4.06 -13.35 -3.48
C PRO A 81 4.47 -14.56 -2.63
N GLY A 82 3.82 -14.76 -1.48
CA GLY A 82 3.99 -15.90 -0.62
C GLY A 82 2.72 -16.19 0.19
N LYS A 83 2.77 -17.24 1.01
CA LYS A 83 1.70 -17.53 1.96
C LYS A 83 1.63 -16.42 2.99
N ILE A 84 0.43 -15.90 3.22
CA ILE A 84 0.24 -14.86 4.22
C ILE A 84 0.15 -15.50 5.61
N CYS A 85 0.84 -14.91 6.58
CA CYS A 85 0.82 -15.37 7.96
C CYS A 85 -0.48 -14.92 8.64
N ALA A 86 -1.33 -15.86 9.06
CA ALA A 86 -2.56 -15.54 9.77
C ALA A 86 -2.28 -14.93 11.15
N GLU A 87 -1.26 -15.43 11.86
CA GLU A 87 -0.86 -14.94 13.18
C GLU A 87 -0.50 -13.45 13.13
N PHE A 88 0.18 -13.02 12.06
CA PHE A 88 0.49 -11.61 11.84
C PHE A 88 -0.78 -10.74 11.86
N PHE A 89 -1.85 -11.13 11.17
CA PHE A 89 -3.08 -10.33 11.15
C PHE A 89 -3.83 -10.37 12.48
N ASN A 90 -3.85 -11.52 13.13
CA ASN A 90 -4.45 -11.67 14.45
C ASN A 90 -3.78 -10.75 15.47
N ASP A 91 -2.44 -10.68 15.48
CA ASP A 91 -1.67 -9.79 16.36
C ASP A 91 -1.92 -8.30 16.06
N GLN A 92 -2.35 -7.98 14.84
CA GLN A 92 -2.71 -6.63 14.41
C GLN A 92 -4.21 -6.33 14.59
N ASN A 93 -4.95 -7.20 15.27
CA ASN A 93 -6.39 -7.11 15.51
C ASN A 93 -7.23 -7.05 14.23
N ILE A 94 -6.77 -7.68 13.15
CA ILE A 94 -7.53 -7.81 11.91
C ILE A 94 -8.25 -9.17 11.95
N PRO A 95 -9.60 -9.20 11.97
CA PRO A 95 -10.35 -10.45 12.03
C PRO A 95 -10.04 -11.34 10.82
N LEU A 96 -9.66 -12.59 11.06
CA LEU A 96 -9.24 -13.51 10.00
C LEU A 96 -10.40 -13.87 9.06
N GLU A 97 -11.63 -13.86 9.56
CA GLU A 97 -12.85 -14.03 8.76
C GLU A 97 -13.04 -12.92 7.70
N ASN A 98 -12.37 -11.78 7.87
CA ASN A 98 -12.43 -10.67 6.93
C ASN A 98 -11.30 -10.70 5.90
N ILE A 99 -10.44 -11.71 5.93
CA ILE A 99 -9.33 -11.85 4.99
C ILE A 99 -9.64 -12.97 4.01
N LEU A 100 -9.65 -12.64 2.72
CA LEU A 100 -9.78 -13.63 1.66
C LEU A 100 -8.55 -13.62 0.76
N VAL A 101 -7.97 -14.79 0.54
CA VAL A 101 -6.84 -14.98 -0.37
C VAL A 101 -7.33 -15.69 -1.63
N ILE A 102 -7.04 -15.11 -2.79
CA ILE A 102 -7.40 -15.64 -4.10
C ILE A 102 -6.11 -15.86 -4.89
N GLN A 103 -5.91 -17.07 -5.42
CA GLN A 103 -4.72 -17.43 -6.21
C GLN A 103 -5.13 -18.05 -7.56
N PRO A 104 -5.58 -17.24 -8.54
CA PRO A 104 -5.91 -17.74 -9.87
C PRO A 104 -4.66 -18.19 -10.61
N GLN A 105 -4.82 -19.12 -11.56
CA GLN A 105 -3.70 -19.61 -12.37
C GLN A 105 -3.23 -18.63 -13.45
N ARG A 106 -4.12 -17.73 -13.92
CA ARG A 106 -3.82 -16.78 -15.00
C ARG A 106 -3.95 -15.34 -14.50
N ASP A 107 -3.09 -14.46 -14.99
CA ASP A 107 -3.12 -13.03 -14.66
C ASP A 107 -4.45 -12.36 -15.06
N LEU A 108 -5.03 -12.77 -16.18
CA LEU A 108 -6.36 -12.30 -16.61
C LEU A 108 -7.46 -12.67 -15.61
N ASP A 109 -7.37 -13.85 -15.00
CA ASP A 109 -8.34 -14.28 -13.99
C ASP A 109 -8.14 -13.53 -12.67
N ALA A 110 -6.89 -13.17 -12.34
CA ALA A 110 -6.57 -12.31 -11.20
C ALA A 110 -7.12 -10.88 -11.38
N LEU A 111 -6.96 -10.30 -12.58
CA LEU A 111 -7.56 -9.00 -12.91
C LEU A 111 -9.08 -9.05 -12.89
N TRP A 112 -9.67 -10.12 -13.42
CA TRP A 112 -11.11 -10.33 -13.38
C TRP A 112 -11.62 -10.45 -11.94
N ALA A 113 -10.95 -11.26 -11.11
CA ALA A 113 -11.28 -11.40 -9.69
C ALA A 113 -11.17 -10.06 -8.95
N ALA A 114 -10.11 -9.29 -9.19
CA ALA A 114 -9.95 -7.94 -8.63
C ALA A 114 -11.13 -7.05 -9.01
N GLU A 115 -11.52 -7.03 -10.29
CA GLU A 115 -12.66 -6.25 -10.76
C GLU A 115 -13.98 -6.66 -10.08
N GLN A 116 -14.24 -7.96 -9.92
CA GLN A 116 -15.45 -8.44 -9.23
C GLN A 116 -15.46 -8.08 -7.74
N CYS A 117 -14.33 -8.27 -7.05
CA CYS A 117 -14.18 -7.91 -5.65
C CYS A 117 -14.38 -6.42 -5.42
N LEU A 118 -13.82 -5.57 -6.29
CA LEU A 118 -13.98 -4.12 -6.22
C LEU A 118 -15.44 -3.68 -6.43
N LYS A 119 -16.18 -4.32 -7.35
CA LYS A 119 -17.57 -3.97 -7.67
C LYS A 119 -18.60 -4.45 -6.64
N SER A 120 -18.27 -5.47 -5.86
CA SER A 120 -19.26 -6.17 -5.02
C SER A 120 -19.84 -5.33 -3.89
N GLY A 121 -19.12 -4.29 -3.44
CA GLY A 121 -19.47 -3.52 -2.25
C GLY A 121 -19.17 -4.23 -0.92
N ALA A 122 -18.78 -5.51 -0.96
CA ALA A 122 -18.45 -6.32 0.21
C ALA A 122 -17.01 -6.15 0.69
N CYS A 123 -16.13 -5.58 -0.14
CA CYS A 123 -14.73 -5.39 0.17
C CYS A 123 -14.46 -3.91 0.55
N HIS A 124 -13.47 -3.69 1.42
CA HIS A 124 -12.92 -2.35 1.65
C HIS A 124 -11.59 -2.17 0.91
N SER A 125 -10.82 -3.25 0.74
CA SER A 125 -9.52 -3.24 0.07
C SER A 125 -9.34 -4.46 -0.80
N VAL A 126 -8.76 -4.27 -1.98
CA VAL A 126 -8.26 -5.34 -2.85
C VAL A 126 -6.79 -5.10 -3.12
N LEU A 127 -5.95 -6.04 -2.73
CA LEU A 127 -4.50 -6.02 -2.88
C LEU A 127 -4.14 -7.04 -3.97
N LEU A 128 -3.68 -6.55 -5.12
CA LEU A 128 -3.33 -7.37 -6.28
C LEU A 128 -1.83 -7.28 -6.54
N TRP A 129 -1.13 -8.41 -6.46
CA TRP A 129 0.24 -8.54 -6.96
C TRP A 129 0.20 -9.11 -8.37
N GLY A 130 0.94 -8.50 -9.30
CA GLY A 130 0.97 -8.97 -10.67
C GLY A 130 1.90 -8.16 -11.57
N ALA A 131 1.80 -8.44 -12.86
CA ALA A 131 2.50 -7.68 -13.90
C ALA A 131 1.92 -6.25 -14.05
N ASP A 132 2.64 -5.42 -14.81
CA ASP A 132 2.21 -4.05 -15.14
C ASP A 132 0.80 -4.04 -15.74
N LEU A 133 -0.05 -3.13 -15.25
CA LEU A 133 -1.36 -2.88 -15.83
C LEU A 133 -1.26 -2.10 -17.13
N GLU A 134 -2.18 -2.39 -18.04
CA GLU A 134 -2.46 -1.51 -19.17
C GLU A 134 -3.46 -0.41 -18.81
N ILE A 135 -3.45 0.70 -19.57
CA ILE A 135 -4.38 1.83 -19.36
C ILE A 135 -5.85 1.36 -19.29
N HIS A 136 -6.24 0.45 -20.17
CA HIS A 136 -7.62 -0.02 -20.24
C HIS A 136 -8.01 -0.85 -19.00
N GLN A 137 -7.07 -1.63 -18.46
CA GLN A 137 -7.25 -2.41 -17.23
C GLN A 137 -7.33 -1.47 -16.02
N THR A 138 -6.44 -0.48 -15.93
CA THR A 138 -6.48 0.53 -14.84
C THR A 138 -7.81 1.27 -14.82
N LYS A 139 -8.32 1.71 -15.98
CA LYS A 139 -9.62 2.39 -16.07
C LYS A 139 -10.78 1.51 -15.60
N ARG A 140 -10.77 0.23 -15.96
CA ARG A 140 -11.78 -0.75 -15.50
C ARG A 140 -11.74 -0.93 -13.99
N LEU A 141 -10.55 -1.09 -13.41
CA LEU A 141 -10.37 -1.20 -11.96
C LEU A 141 -10.79 0.09 -11.23
N GLN A 142 -10.53 1.26 -11.80
CA GLN A 142 -11.01 2.53 -11.22
C GLN A 142 -12.53 2.61 -11.18
N ALA A 143 -13.21 2.33 -12.29
CA ALA A 143 -14.67 2.34 -12.33
C ALA A 143 -15.27 1.30 -11.37
N ALA A 144 -14.65 0.12 -11.28
CA ALA A 144 -15.03 -0.93 -10.33
C ALA A 144 -14.90 -0.46 -8.87
N SER A 145 -13.76 0.13 -8.55
CA SER A 145 -13.43 0.67 -7.23
C SER A 145 -14.38 1.78 -6.79
N GLU A 146 -14.72 2.69 -7.71
CA GLU A 146 -15.74 3.73 -7.51
C GLU A 146 -17.13 3.13 -7.23
N THR A 147 -17.51 2.10 -7.98
CA THR A 147 -18.81 1.43 -7.86
C THR A 147 -19.00 0.80 -6.48
N GLY A 148 -18.03 -0.01 -6.03
CA GLY A 148 -18.15 -0.70 -4.74
C GLY A 148 -17.60 0.06 -3.54
N LYS A 149 -17.09 1.29 -3.73
CA LYS A 149 -16.43 2.10 -2.69
C LYS A 149 -15.35 1.29 -1.97
N CYS A 150 -14.43 0.73 -2.75
CA CYS A 150 -13.38 -0.18 -2.30
C CYS A 150 -12.05 0.27 -2.89
N LEU A 151 -10.98 0.31 -2.11
CA LEU A 151 -9.68 0.79 -2.57
C LEU A 151 -8.86 -0.34 -3.23
N GLN A 152 -8.29 -0.10 -4.40
CA GLN A 152 -7.39 -1.04 -5.07
C GLN A 152 -5.93 -0.67 -4.79
N PHE A 153 -5.14 -1.63 -4.31
CA PHE A 153 -3.68 -1.58 -4.29
C PHE A 153 -3.14 -2.54 -5.33
N HIS A 154 -2.36 -2.04 -6.27
CA HIS A 154 -1.67 -2.86 -7.26
C HIS A 154 -0.17 -2.83 -7.00
N PHE A 155 0.35 -3.99 -6.62
CA PHE A 155 1.77 -4.20 -6.34
C PHE A 155 2.46 -4.76 -7.57
N LYS A 156 3.55 -4.10 -7.96
CA LYS A 156 4.36 -4.49 -9.11
C LYS A 156 5.84 -4.30 -8.83
N ALA A 157 6.66 -5.03 -9.58
CA ALA A 157 8.10 -4.89 -9.51
C ALA A 157 8.56 -3.52 -10.05
N THR A 158 9.71 -3.06 -9.54
CA THR A 158 10.38 -1.85 -10.03
C THR A 158 10.80 -2.01 -11.50
N SER A 159 10.37 -1.09 -12.36
CA SER A 159 10.66 -1.13 -13.80
C SER A 159 11.15 0.24 -14.29
N HIS A 160 12.14 0.23 -15.18
CA HIS A 160 12.78 1.43 -15.70
C HIS A 160 12.01 2.12 -16.83
N ASN A 161 11.05 1.43 -17.46
CA ASN A 161 10.31 1.97 -18.60
C ASN A 161 8.81 1.90 -18.33
N GLN A 162 8.26 2.98 -17.79
CA GLN A 162 6.89 3.01 -17.28
C GLN A 162 6.01 3.97 -18.08
N LEU A 163 4.93 3.42 -18.61
CA LEU A 163 3.83 4.20 -19.16
C LEU A 163 3.03 4.81 -18.00
N SER A 164 2.74 6.11 -18.06
CA SER A 164 1.96 6.76 -17.00
C SER A 164 0.51 6.25 -17.00
N LEU A 165 0.15 5.48 -15.97
CA LEU A 165 -1.20 4.97 -15.82
C LEU A 165 -2.12 6.01 -15.16
N PRO A 166 -3.43 6.00 -15.47
CA PRO A 166 -4.37 6.99 -14.93
C PRO A 166 -4.70 6.82 -13.44
N VAL A 167 -3.81 6.27 -12.62
CA VAL A 167 -4.02 5.95 -11.19
C VAL A 167 -4.26 7.17 -10.28
N SER A 168 -4.91 6.93 -9.13
CA SER A 168 -5.20 7.96 -8.12
C SER A 168 -3.96 8.33 -7.32
N LEU A 169 -3.12 7.36 -7.02
CA LEU A 169 -1.86 7.50 -6.30
C LEU A 169 -0.86 6.51 -6.88
N SER A 170 0.40 6.90 -7.01
CA SER A 170 1.51 6.03 -7.35
C SER A 170 2.65 6.30 -6.39
N MET A 171 3.23 5.23 -5.84
CA MET A 171 4.35 5.32 -4.92
C MET A 171 5.39 4.25 -5.22
N LYS A 172 6.67 4.58 -4.99
CA LYS A 172 7.77 3.61 -4.97
C LYS A 172 8.20 3.35 -3.54
N LEU A 173 8.39 2.09 -3.19
CA LEU A 173 8.85 1.64 -1.88
C LEU A 173 10.21 0.98 -2.00
N SER A 174 11.11 1.34 -1.09
CA SER A 174 12.41 0.70 -0.92
C SER A 174 12.70 0.51 0.56
N SER A 175 13.49 -0.52 0.89
CA SER A 175 13.90 -0.78 2.27
C SER A 175 14.76 0.36 2.81
N HIS A 176 14.59 0.69 4.09
CA HIS A 176 15.44 1.61 4.81
C HIS A 176 15.74 1.04 6.20
N ALA A 177 16.90 1.37 6.79
CA ALA A 177 17.33 0.85 8.09
C ALA A 177 16.26 1.02 9.19
N GLN A 178 15.56 2.15 9.19
CA GLN A 178 14.50 2.47 10.16
C GLN A 178 13.08 2.08 9.71
N GLY A 179 12.90 1.51 8.52
CA GLY A 179 11.57 1.21 7.97
C GLY A 179 11.53 1.22 6.45
N LEU A 180 10.78 2.15 5.88
CA LEU A 180 10.54 2.24 4.44
C LEU A 180 10.90 3.62 3.91
N LYS A 181 11.66 3.68 2.81
CA LYS A 181 11.74 4.87 1.99
C LYS A 181 10.61 4.87 0.97
N ILE A 182 9.80 5.92 1.01
CA ILE A 182 8.63 6.12 0.14
C ILE A 182 8.94 7.28 -0.80
N GLU A 183 8.64 7.10 -2.08
CA GLU A 183 8.65 8.17 -3.09
C GLU A 183 7.25 8.27 -3.70
N VAL A 184 6.59 9.42 -3.56
CA VAL A 184 5.25 9.63 -4.13
C VAL A 184 5.41 10.18 -5.53
N THR A 185 5.27 9.33 -6.54
CA THR A 185 5.53 9.69 -7.95
C THR A 185 4.32 10.31 -8.64
N LYS A 186 3.10 10.01 -8.17
CA LYS A 186 1.87 10.57 -8.74
C LYS A 186 0.79 10.67 -7.69
N ARG A 187 0.02 11.77 -7.72
CA ARG A 187 -1.19 11.92 -6.94
C ARG A 187 -2.24 12.70 -7.72
N LYS A 188 -3.45 12.17 -7.84
CA LYS A 188 -4.55 12.83 -8.56
C LYS A 188 -4.92 14.13 -7.84
N GLY A 189 -4.92 15.24 -8.56
CA GLY A 189 -5.34 16.56 -8.05
C GLY A 189 -4.31 17.31 -7.22
N SER A 190 -3.07 16.81 -7.09
CA SER A 190 -1.97 17.52 -6.43
C SER A 190 -0.64 17.24 -7.14
N TRP A 191 0.42 17.96 -6.76
CA TRP A 191 1.78 17.70 -7.25
C TRP A 191 2.39 16.53 -6.46
N SER A 192 3.29 15.78 -7.08
CA SER A 192 4.05 14.69 -6.45
C SER A 192 5.00 15.22 -5.36
N TYR A 193 4.82 14.78 -4.12
CA TYR A 193 5.65 15.17 -2.98
C TYR A 193 6.81 14.19 -2.77
N GLY A 194 7.92 14.45 -3.43
CA GLY A 194 9.27 13.99 -3.07
C GLY A 194 9.45 12.56 -2.58
N SER A 195 10.54 12.34 -1.84
CA SER A 195 10.83 11.08 -1.15
C SER A 195 11.12 11.36 0.31
N PHE A 196 10.67 10.45 1.18
CA PHE A 196 10.90 10.53 2.62
C PHE A 196 11.05 9.12 3.20
N VAL A 197 11.63 9.07 4.40
CA VAL A 197 11.72 7.83 5.18
C VAL A 197 10.55 7.80 6.15
N LEU A 198 9.75 6.75 6.05
CA LEU A 198 8.75 6.39 7.03
C LEU A 198 9.40 5.53 8.12
N ASP A 199 9.50 6.09 9.31
CA ASP A 199 10.02 5.38 10.48
C ASP A 199 8.98 4.35 10.96
N MET A 200 9.41 3.10 11.00
CA MET A 200 8.62 1.95 11.43
C MET A 200 9.15 1.33 12.73
N SER A 201 10.21 1.89 13.32
CA SER A 201 10.90 1.32 14.49
C SER A 201 10.01 1.21 15.73
N GLN A 202 9.00 2.08 15.87
CA GLN A 202 8.04 2.00 16.97
C GLN A 202 7.11 0.78 16.85
N ASN A 203 6.60 0.51 15.65
CA ASN A 203 5.62 -0.55 15.41
C ASN A 203 6.30 -1.89 15.11
N TRP A 204 7.52 -1.86 14.56
CA TRP A 204 8.23 -3.03 14.05
C TRP A 204 9.71 -3.03 14.47
N PRO A 205 10.04 -2.89 15.78
CA PRO A 205 11.42 -2.70 16.25
C PRO A 205 12.35 -3.87 15.91
N LEU A 206 11.81 -5.08 15.74
CA LEU A 206 12.57 -6.28 15.36
C LEU A 206 12.91 -6.33 13.86
N LEU A 207 12.30 -5.48 13.05
CA LEU A 207 12.47 -5.41 11.60
C LEU A 207 13.09 -4.09 11.15
N THR A 208 13.81 -3.44 12.07
CA THR A 208 14.57 -2.22 11.86
C THR A 208 15.96 -2.36 12.47
N GLU A 209 16.96 -1.74 11.87
CA GLU A 209 18.28 -1.68 12.44
C GLU A 209 18.26 -0.80 13.69
N LYS A 210 18.78 -1.32 14.80
CA LYS A 210 19.00 -0.51 16.00
C LYS A 210 20.14 0.47 15.68
N VAL A 211 19.88 1.77 15.85
CA VAL A 211 20.94 2.77 15.83
C VAL A 211 21.82 2.51 17.05
N ILE A 212 22.89 1.74 16.86
CA ILE A 212 23.94 1.60 17.88
C ILE A 212 24.71 2.91 17.82
N ASN A 213 24.42 3.82 18.74
CA ASN A 213 25.25 5.01 18.92
C ASN A 213 26.65 4.54 19.36
N GLU A 214 27.64 4.61 18.46
CA GLU A 214 29.04 4.25 18.73
C GLU A 214 29.71 5.10 19.84
N ASN A 215 29.01 6.11 20.38
CA ASN A 215 29.49 6.93 21.49
C ASN A 215 29.22 6.34 22.89
N SER A 216 28.83 5.07 22.98
CA SER A 216 28.68 4.36 24.26
C SER A 216 29.47 3.06 24.23
N SER A 217 30.80 3.17 24.19
CA SER A 217 31.70 2.10 24.60
C SER A 217 31.55 1.86 26.11
N THR A 218 30.49 1.15 26.50
CA THR A 218 30.42 0.30 27.71
C THR A 218 29.08 -0.44 27.70
N HIS A 219 29.15 -1.77 27.70
CA HIS A 219 28.05 -2.75 27.69
C HIS A 219 27.33 -2.97 26.34
N ALA A 220 28.07 -3.57 25.40
CA ALA A 220 27.47 -4.46 24.42
C ALA A 220 26.73 -5.59 25.15
N LEU A 221 25.40 -5.47 25.28
CA LEU A 221 24.54 -6.57 25.67
C LEU A 221 24.53 -7.58 24.53
N SER A 222 25.40 -8.56 24.69
CA SER A 222 25.40 -9.88 24.08
C SER A 222 24.02 -10.53 24.17
N SER A 223 23.16 -10.27 23.17
CA SER A 223 21.99 -11.12 22.91
C SER A 223 21.77 -11.25 21.41
N ASN A 224 22.86 -11.42 20.67
CA ASN A 224 22.79 -12.14 19.41
C ASN A 224 22.53 -13.61 19.78
N THR A 225 21.28 -14.05 19.66
CA THR A 225 20.91 -15.47 19.69
C THR A 225 21.36 -16.14 18.38
N VAL A 226 22.65 -16.05 18.06
CA VAL A 226 23.28 -16.93 17.08
C VAL A 226 23.73 -18.15 17.88
N LEU A 227 22.84 -19.13 18.01
CA LEU A 227 23.23 -20.45 18.46
C LEU A 227 24.05 -21.06 17.31
N ALA A 228 25.37 -21.05 17.45
CA ALA A 228 26.24 -21.77 16.54
C ALA A 228 25.79 -23.24 16.55
N PHE A 229 25.34 -23.74 15.39
CA PHE A 229 25.04 -25.16 15.23
C PHE A 229 26.29 -25.95 15.63
N PRO A 230 26.20 -26.92 16.56
CA PRO A 230 27.36 -27.72 16.91
C PRO A 230 27.79 -28.49 15.66
N ILE A 231 28.93 -28.12 15.11
CA ILE A 231 29.59 -28.86 14.03
C ILE A 231 29.90 -30.23 14.63
N ALA A 232 29.20 -31.27 14.17
CA ALA A 232 29.53 -32.63 14.52
C ALA A 232 31.00 -32.85 14.12
N LYS A 233 31.87 -33.06 15.11
CA LYS A 233 33.24 -33.52 14.86
C LYS A 233 33.12 -34.87 14.16
N GLN A 234 33.30 -34.88 12.85
CA GLN A 234 33.58 -36.11 12.12
C GLN A 234 35.03 -36.50 12.42
N GLY A 235 35.20 -37.71 12.97
CA GLY A 235 36.42 -38.54 12.91
C GLY A 235 37.66 -37.96 13.54
#